data_AF-A0A960J729-F1
#
_entry.id   AF-A0A960J729-F1
#
_cell.length_a   1.000
_cell.length_b   1.000
_cell.length_c   1.000
_cell.angle_alpha   90.00
_cell.angle_beta   90.00
_cell.angle_gamma   90.00
#
_symmetry.space_group_name_H-M   'P 1'
#
loop_
_entity.id
_entity.type
_entity.pdbx_description
1 polymer ?
#
loop_
_entity_poly.entity_id
_entity_poly.type
_entity_poly.pdbx_seq_one_letter_code
_entity_poly.pdbx_strand_id
1 'polypeptide(L)'
;LIQANSRSVEAFAERYLDERGYLLHTPRWGTLDGPDDAIETYYNWTLLHALGGSSSVLDLYKKGLEGHLAQYGELRTELTDLAKNGAYHREFITQSDWFHTGEGMRGFLLMGFADPTDQLLRNRMTRFAHMYMGDDPDAPNYDPKTKVIKSIWTGSKGPMLHRATTYDWVGDPVPGMFHLLHNPAGRNEMLDLEKWYPRMLAHCEGYLDSVGDNFLNLGATLLGLNAYALTGEAEYKNWVVEYLDAWKARTAETGGMIPSNVGLDGKIGGAHDGQWWKGTYGWNFTIYDGELEQIAHRNYFTAASWTGFANGLLLTGDQSYVDVLRKQMDLIYDAKKVEDGKTLLPTMYGDPRGYEHNGKPEFYHYRPISYSDRLTEIYLWSMRRSDLERISLEEQPWLGYLEGKDPAYPAAALQRDFGAVRQRVERMRNDPTSPDTRLADYLLGIVPPETDHLTQLMLGGYFASGKIWALHARLRYFDPAGLRSGVPEGVSALVSKLTADSVTVTLVNTNPVEARDVIVQAGGYGEHQFTGVRTGGKSQTLDSPLLSVHLAPGAGTELTFSMNRYVNPPTLAQPWNRGWIGPQN
;
A
#
# COMPACT_ATOMS: atom_id res chain seq x y z
N LEU A 1 15.06 12.08 -12.87
CA LEU A 1 14.25 10.85 -12.76
C LEU A 1 12.76 11.15 -12.94
N ILE A 2 12.16 12.09 -12.18
CA ILE A 2 10.74 12.50 -12.28
C ILE A 2 10.25 12.71 -13.72
N GLN A 3 10.98 13.51 -14.53
CA GLN A 3 10.62 13.76 -15.93
C GLN A 3 10.66 12.48 -16.79
N ALA A 4 11.65 11.61 -16.58
CA ALA A 4 11.77 10.35 -17.31
C ALA A 4 10.62 9.39 -16.97
N ASN A 5 10.25 9.29 -15.69
CA ASN A 5 9.07 8.57 -15.23
C ASN A 5 7.79 9.13 -15.87
N SER A 6 7.62 10.45 -15.91
CA SER A 6 6.42 11.07 -16.53
C SER A 6 6.28 10.71 -18.00
N ARG A 7 7.38 10.76 -18.76
CA ARG A 7 7.39 10.34 -20.18
C ARG A 7 7.15 8.84 -20.37
N SER A 8 7.59 8.01 -19.42
CA SER A 8 7.32 6.57 -19.48
C SER A 8 5.85 6.23 -19.21
N VAL A 9 5.16 7.04 -18.40
CA VAL A 9 3.70 6.96 -18.21
C VAL A 9 2.96 7.29 -19.50
N GLU A 10 3.36 8.36 -20.19
CA GLU A 10 2.78 8.73 -21.50
C GLU A 10 2.94 7.60 -22.52
N ALA A 11 4.12 7.00 -22.62
CA ALA A 11 4.39 5.87 -23.51
C ALA A 11 3.56 4.63 -23.16
N PHE A 12 3.35 4.36 -21.86
CA PHE A 12 2.50 3.26 -21.42
C PHE A 12 1.04 3.51 -21.80
N ALA A 13 0.53 4.71 -21.52
CA ALA A 13 -0.85 5.05 -21.86
C ALA A 13 -1.10 4.97 -23.38
N GLU A 14 -0.19 5.46 -24.20
CA GLU A 14 -0.28 5.36 -25.67
C GLU A 14 -0.36 3.89 -26.15
N ARG A 15 0.36 2.98 -25.50
CA ARG A 15 0.46 1.58 -25.88
C ARG A 15 -0.70 0.73 -25.35
N TYR A 16 -1.19 1.01 -24.14
CA TYR A 16 -2.05 0.10 -23.36
C TYR A 16 -3.40 0.69 -22.95
N LEU A 17 -3.70 1.94 -23.28
CA LEU A 17 -5.02 2.53 -23.06
C LEU A 17 -5.69 2.89 -24.38
N ASP A 18 -6.99 2.64 -24.48
CA ASP A 18 -7.80 3.14 -25.60
C ASP A 18 -8.31 4.58 -25.34
N GLU A 19 -9.12 5.12 -26.26
CA GLU A 19 -9.69 6.46 -26.14
C GLU A 19 -10.65 6.62 -24.95
N ARG A 20 -11.29 5.53 -24.51
CA ARG A 20 -12.20 5.48 -23.36
C ARG A 20 -11.46 5.36 -22.02
N GLY A 21 -10.17 5.01 -22.07
CA GLY A 21 -9.36 4.73 -20.90
C GLY A 21 -9.37 3.27 -20.49
N TYR A 22 -9.90 2.37 -21.32
CA TYR A 22 -9.91 0.94 -21.02
C TYR A 22 -8.49 0.42 -21.13
N LEU A 23 -8.09 -0.40 -20.17
CA LEU A 23 -6.83 -1.13 -20.27
C LEU A 23 -6.99 -2.17 -21.37
N LEU A 24 -6.09 -2.14 -22.35
CA LEU A 24 -6.10 -3.02 -23.51
C LEU A 24 -5.62 -4.42 -23.10
N HIS A 25 -6.52 -5.24 -22.55
CA HIS A 25 -6.31 -6.63 -22.14
C HIS A 25 -7.65 -7.39 -22.22
N THR A 26 -7.63 -8.70 -21.98
CA THR A 26 -8.84 -9.51 -21.76
C THR A 26 -9.31 -9.38 -20.31
N PRO A 27 -10.44 -8.72 -20.01
CA PRO A 27 -10.91 -8.54 -18.64
C PRO A 27 -11.49 -9.84 -18.07
N ARG A 28 -11.19 -10.14 -16.81
CA ARG A 28 -11.67 -11.33 -16.11
C ARG A 28 -11.99 -11.02 -14.65
N TRP A 29 -12.84 -11.84 -14.03
CA TRP A 29 -12.94 -11.89 -12.58
C TRP A 29 -11.95 -12.90 -12.04
N GLY A 30 -11.40 -12.64 -10.86
CA GLY A 30 -10.56 -13.57 -10.11
C GLY A 30 -9.58 -12.80 -9.24
N THR A 31 -8.92 -13.51 -8.33
CA THR A 31 -7.85 -12.98 -7.47
C THR A 31 -6.46 -13.40 -7.96
N LEU A 32 -6.38 -14.03 -9.13
CA LEU A 32 -5.13 -14.49 -9.74
C LEU A 32 -4.72 -13.63 -10.97
N ASP A 33 -5.65 -12.84 -11.51
CA ASP A 33 -5.56 -12.10 -12.79
C ASP A 33 -6.86 -11.30 -13.03
N GLY A 34 -7.17 -10.37 -12.13
CA GLY A 34 -8.50 -9.79 -12.02
C GLY A 34 -8.60 -8.26 -11.95
N PRO A 35 -9.71 -7.73 -11.39
CA PRO A 35 -9.96 -6.29 -11.32
C PRO A 35 -8.91 -5.51 -10.53
N ASP A 36 -8.31 -6.12 -9.52
CA ASP A 36 -7.24 -5.52 -8.71
C ASP A 36 -5.93 -5.37 -9.50
N ASP A 37 -5.51 -6.39 -10.25
CA ASP A 37 -4.29 -6.33 -11.08
C ASP A 37 -4.38 -5.24 -12.16
N ALA A 38 -5.55 -5.07 -12.78
CA ALA A 38 -5.74 -4.09 -13.84
C ALA A 38 -5.56 -2.66 -13.32
N ILE A 39 -6.19 -2.30 -12.19
CA ILE A 39 -6.01 -0.97 -11.61
C ILE A 39 -4.66 -0.82 -10.88
N GLU A 40 -4.05 -1.91 -10.42
CA GLU A 40 -2.70 -1.88 -9.85
C GLU A 40 -1.68 -1.37 -10.88
N THR A 41 -1.92 -1.50 -12.19
CA THR A 41 -1.03 -0.89 -13.20
C THR A 41 -0.80 0.62 -13.03
N TYR A 42 -1.67 1.31 -12.28
CA TYR A 42 -1.60 2.74 -11.99
C TYR A 42 -1.16 3.08 -10.55
N TYR A 43 -0.78 2.10 -9.73
CA TYR A 43 -0.71 2.20 -8.25
C TYR A 43 0.10 3.38 -7.69
N ASN A 44 1.13 3.86 -8.39
CA ASN A 44 2.02 4.96 -7.94
C ASN A 44 2.03 6.18 -8.87
N TRP A 45 1.12 6.27 -9.84
CA TRP A 45 1.10 7.39 -10.79
C TRP A 45 0.75 8.71 -10.09
N THR A 46 -0.21 8.66 -9.15
CA THR A 46 -0.60 9.81 -8.34
C THR A 46 0.50 10.22 -7.36
N LEU A 47 1.29 9.27 -6.85
CA LEU A 47 2.49 9.56 -6.07
C LEU A 47 3.57 10.24 -6.92
N LEU A 48 3.83 9.77 -8.14
CA LEU A 48 4.75 10.41 -9.07
C LEU A 48 4.33 11.87 -9.33
N HIS A 49 3.05 12.11 -9.59
CA HIS A 49 2.52 13.46 -9.74
C HIS A 49 2.76 14.29 -8.47
N ALA A 50 2.42 13.75 -7.29
CA ALA A 50 2.63 14.41 -6.00
C ALA A 50 4.10 14.64 -5.62
N LEU A 51 5.05 13.95 -6.26
CA LEU A 51 6.49 14.19 -6.16
C LEU A 51 6.96 15.34 -7.07
N GLY A 52 6.15 15.79 -8.03
CA GLY A 52 6.50 16.83 -9.01
C GLY A 52 6.41 16.36 -10.47
N GLY A 53 5.86 15.17 -10.74
CA GLY A 53 5.63 14.65 -12.09
C GLY A 53 4.64 15.49 -12.91
N SER A 54 4.71 15.39 -14.23
CA SER A 54 3.88 16.18 -15.17
C SER A 54 2.38 16.08 -14.88
N SER A 55 1.61 17.14 -15.16
CA SER A 55 0.14 17.12 -15.06
C SER A 55 -0.48 16.03 -15.95
N SER A 56 0.15 15.72 -17.10
CA SER A 56 -0.26 14.63 -17.98
C SER A 56 -0.34 13.27 -17.27
N VAL A 57 0.49 13.03 -16.25
CA VAL A 57 0.44 11.80 -15.45
C VAL A 57 -0.88 11.71 -14.69
N LEU A 58 -1.35 12.80 -14.10
CA LEU A 58 -2.62 12.83 -13.37
C LEU A 58 -3.81 12.72 -14.33
N ASP A 59 -3.75 13.41 -15.48
CA ASP A 59 -4.81 13.34 -16.49
C ASP A 59 -4.98 11.91 -17.04
N LEU A 60 -3.87 11.24 -17.37
CA LEU A 60 -3.86 9.86 -17.84
C LEU A 60 -4.29 8.88 -16.76
N TYR A 61 -3.88 9.09 -15.51
CA TYR A 61 -4.36 8.31 -14.37
C TYR A 61 -5.88 8.42 -14.24
N LYS A 62 -6.45 9.64 -14.23
CA LYS A 62 -7.90 9.84 -14.10
C LYS A 62 -8.65 9.17 -15.27
N LYS A 63 -8.13 9.29 -16.49
CA LYS A 63 -8.67 8.58 -17.66
C LYS A 63 -8.66 7.05 -17.46
N GLY A 64 -7.54 6.48 -17.02
CA GLY A 64 -7.41 5.05 -16.75
C GLY A 64 -8.33 4.57 -15.62
N LEU A 65 -8.49 5.38 -14.57
CA LEU A 65 -9.38 5.09 -13.43
C LEU A 65 -10.85 4.99 -13.86
N GLU A 66 -11.36 5.99 -14.58
CA GLU A 66 -12.75 5.98 -15.05
C GLU A 66 -12.97 4.86 -16.07
N GLY A 67 -12.00 4.64 -16.96
CA GLY A 67 -12.01 3.54 -17.91
C GLY A 67 -12.04 2.17 -17.24
N HIS A 68 -11.26 1.98 -16.17
CA HIS A 68 -11.25 0.76 -15.36
C HIS A 68 -12.61 0.47 -14.74
N LEU A 69 -13.21 1.47 -14.06
CA LEU A 69 -14.51 1.33 -13.42
C LEU A 69 -15.61 0.98 -14.43
N ALA A 70 -15.57 1.58 -15.63
CA ALA A 70 -16.49 1.27 -16.71
C ALA A 70 -16.26 -0.13 -17.30
N GLN A 71 -15.01 -0.47 -17.66
CA GLN A 71 -14.62 -1.75 -18.24
C GLN A 71 -14.99 -2.92 -17.34
N TYR A 72 -14.67 -2.83 -16.05
CA TYR A 72 -15.01 -3.88 -15.09
C TYR A 72 -16.47 -3.81 -14.59
N GLY A 73 -17.18 -2.72 -14.84
CA GLY A 73 -18.64 -2.63 -14.72
C GLY A 73 -19.38 -3.37 -15.84
N GLU A 74 -18.75 -3.55 -17.00
CA GLU A 74 -19.28 -4.31 -18.14
C GLU A 74 -19.07 -5.83 -18.02
N LEU A 75 -18.11 -6.27 -17.20
CA LEU A 75 -17.79 -7.69 -16.98
C LEU A 75 -19.02 -8.49 -16.51
N ARG A 76 -19.18 -9.72 -17.00
CA ARG A 76 -20.25 -10.65 -16.58
C ARG A 76 -19.65 -12.02 -16.32
N THR A 77 -20.00 -12.60 -15.19
CA THR A 77 -19.61 -13.97 -14.81
C THR A 77 -20.82 -14.90 -14.74
N GLU A 78 -20.59 -16.18 -15.02
CA GLU A 78 -21.55 -17.28 -14.96
C GLU A 78 -21.27 -18.23 -13.78
N LEU A 79 -20.00 -18.46 -13.42
CA LEU A 79 -19.62 -19.43 -12.38
C LEU A 79 -19.55 -18.81 -10.97
N THR A 80 -19.58 -17.48 -10.87
CA THR A 80 -19.70 -16.75 -9.61
C THR A 80 -20.73 -15.62 -9.72
N ASP A 81 -21.43 -15.38 -8.61
CA ASP A 81 -22.40 -14.29 -8.47
C ASP A 81 -21.75 -12.94 -8.13
N LEU A 82 -20.46 -12.92 -7.78
CA LEU A 82 -19.78 -11.72 -7.32
C LEU A 82 -19.71 -10.65 -8.41
N ALA A 83 -19.40 -11.06 -9.64
CA ALA A 83 -19.29 -10.19 -10.81
C ALA A 83 -20.35 -10.43 -11.90
N LYS A 84 -21.44 -11.16 -11.60
CA LYS A 84 -22.50 -11.44 -12.59
C LYS A 84 -23.12 -10.20 -13.24
N ASN A 85 -23.02 -9.05 -12.56
CA ASN A 85 -23.52 -7.74 -12.99
C ASN A 85 -22.41 -6.68 -12.92
N GLY A 86 -21.17 -7.05 -13.22
CA GLY A 86 -19.99 -6.20 -13.06
C GLY A 86 -19.23 -6.48 -11.76
N ALA A 87 -17.92 -6.32 -11.81
CA ALA A 87 -17.01 -6.47 -10.68
C ALA A 87 -17.04 -5.27 -9.73
N TYR A 88 -17.51 -4.11 -10.20
CA TYR A 88 -17.69 -2.91 -9.39
C TYR A 88 -19.16 -2.56 -9.26
N HIS A 89 -19.59 -2.25 -8.04
CA HIS A 89 -20.89 -1.70 -7.73
C HIS A 89 -20.71 -0.44 -6.89
N ARG A 90 -21.40 0.66 -7.25
CA ARG A 90 -21.19 1.98 -6.61
C ARG A 90 -19.71 2.41 -6.57
N GLU A 91 -18.97 2.08 -7.63
CA GLU A 91 -17.54 2.37 -7.85
C GLU A 91 -16.56 1.67 -6.88
N PHE A 92 -17.03 0.68 -6.10
CA PHE A 92 -16.17 -0.15 -5.24
C PHE A 92 -16.36 -1.63 -5.61
N ILE A 93 -15.33 -2.45 -5.41
CA ILE A 93 -15.36 -3.89 -5.71
C ILE A 93 -16.57 -4.53 -5.04
N THR A 94 -17.26 -5.45 -5.73
CA THR A 94 -18.50 -6.05 -5.23
C THR A 94 -18.29 -6.76 -3.91
N GLN A 95 -17.43 -7.78 -3.89
CA GLN A 95 -16.91 -8.45 -2.69
C GLN A 95 -15.54 -9.05 -3.05
N SER A 96 -14.50 -8.77 -2.26
CA SER A 96 -13.17 -9.40 -2.36
C SER A 96 -12.51 -9.41 -0.98
N ASP A 97 -11.38 -10.09 -0.83
CA ASP A 97 -10.58 -9.97 0.39
C ASP A 97 -9.70 -8.71 0.38
N TRP A 98 -9.26 -8.28 1.57
CA TRP A 98 -8.49 -7.05 1.71
C TRP A 98 -7.01 -7.14 1.31
N PHE A 99 -6.48 -8.33 0.99
CA PHE A 99 -5.20 -8.40 0.29
C PHE A 99 -5.37 -7.85 -1.14
N HIS A 100 -6.26 -8.44 -1.94
CA HIS A 100 -6.52 -8.01 -3.32
C HIS A 100 -7.24 -6.66 -3.40
N THR A 101 -8.23 -6.42 -2.54
CA THR A 101 -8.87 -5.09 -2.45
C THR A 101 -7.84 -4.02 -2.08
N GLY A 102 -6.90 -4.33 -1.18
CA GLY A 102 -5.81 -3.43 -0.80
C GLY A 102 -4.86 -3.12 -1.97
N GLU A 103 -4.51 -4.12 -2.78
CA GLU A 103 -3.72 -3.97 -4.01
C GLU A 103 -4.41 -3.02 -4.99
N GLY A 104 -5.68 -3.30 -5.33
CA GLY A 104 -6.45 -2.44 -6.21
C GLY A 104 -6.65 -1.02 -5.66
N MET A 105 -6.84 -0.90 -4.35
CA MET A 105 -7.03 0.39 -3.69
C MET A 105 -5.78 1.28 -3.71
N ARG A 106 -4.56 0.75 -3.90
CA ARG A 106 -3.37 1.60 -4.08
C ARG A 106 -3.54 2.60 -5.23
N GLY A 107 -4.26 2.20 -6.28
CA GLY A 107 -4.67 3.10 -7.35
C GLY A 107 -5.40 4.34 -6.83
N PHE A 108 -6.23 4.24 -5.80
CA PHE A 108 -7.07 5.32 -5.28
C PHE A 108 -6.45 6.08 -4.10
N LEU A 109 -5.80 5.37 -3.19
CA LEU A 109 -5.43 5.88 -1.85
C LEU A 109 -4.41 7.02 -1.87
N LEU A 110 -3.61 7.11 -2.92
CA LEU A 110 -2.62 8.17 -3.07
C LEU A 110 -3.12 9.37 -3.90
N MET A 111 -4.33 9.28 -4.47
CA MET A 111 -4.91 10.34 -5.31
C MET A 111 -5.07 11.66 -4.56
N GLY A 112 -5.43 11.63 -3.27
CA GLY A 112 -5.55 12.82 -2.45
C GLY A 112 -4.22 13.58 -2.25
N PHE A 113 -3.07 12.93 -2.48
CA PHE A 113 -1.80 13.65 -2.52
C PHE A 113 -1.65 14.47 -3.80
N ALA A 114 -2.26 14.07 -4.90
CA ALA A 114 -2.21 14.76 -6.17
C ALA A 114 -3.28 15.87 -6.27
N ASP A 115 -4.54 15.54 -5.97
CA ASP A 115 -5.70 16.43 -6.15
C ASP A 115 -6.73 16.22 -5.03
N PRO A 116 -6.49 16.77 -3.82
CA PRO A 116 -7.40 16.62 -2.68
C PRO A 116 -8.72 17.40 -2.82
N THR A 117 -8.80 18.30 -3.80
CA THR A 117 -9.99 19.13 -4.08
C THR A 117 -10.96 18.49 -5.05
N ASP A 118 -10.59 17.36 -5.67
CA ASP A 118 -11.44 16.60 -6.56
C ASP A 118 -12.70 16.12 -5.82
N GLN A 119 -13.86 16.66 -6.17
CA GLN A 119 -15.11 16.36 -5.48
C GLN A 119 -15.55 14.90 -5.70
N LEU A 120 -15.21 14.30 -6.84
CA LEU A 120 -15.53 12.89 -7.13
C LEU A 120 -14.71 11.97 -6.24
N LEU A 121 -13.41 12.24 -6.04
CA LEU A 121 -12.57 11.54 -5.07
C LEU A 121 -13.16 11.65 -3.66
N ARG A 122 -13.54 12.85 -3.21
CA ARG A 122 -14.12 13.06 -1.87
C ARG A 122 -15.42 12.26 -1.71
N ASN A 123 -16.30 12.30 -2.71
CA ASN A 123 -17.54 11.51 -2.72
C ASN A 123 -17.29 10.00 -2.72
N ARG A 124 -16.24 9.53 -3.40
CA ARG A 124 -15.85 8.11 -3.41
C ARG A 124 -15.31 7.68 -2.05
N MET A 125 -14.32 8.38 -1.52
CA MET A 125 -13.67 7.98 -0.26
C MET A 125 -14.63 8.01 0.93
N THR A 126 -15.51 9.02 1.01
CA THR A 126 -16.56 9.08 2.06
C THR A 126 -17.53 7.91 1.92
N ARG A 127 -18.06 7.66 0.72
CA ARG A 127 -18.96 6.52 0.46
C ARG A 127 -18.29 5.17 0.76
N PHE A 128 -17.03 4.99 0.38
CA PHE A 128 -16.29 3.75 0.64
C PHE A 128 -16.07 3.56 2.15
N ALA A 129 -15.76 4.63 2.90
CA ALA A 129 -15.64 4.56 4.35
C ALA A 129 -16.97 4.13 5.01
N HIS A 130 -18.11 4.70 4.61
CA HIS A 130 -19.42 4.32 5.16
C HIS A 130 -19.80 2.85 4.92
N MET A 131 -19.32 2.22 3.84
CA MET A 131 -19.47 0.77 3.62
C MET A 131 -18.80 -0.07 4.72
N TYR A 132 -17.81 0.47 5.43
CA TYR A 132 -17.04 -0.23 6.47
C TYR A 132 -17.25 0.34 7.88
N MET A 133 -17.98 1.46 8.03
CA MET A 133 -18.30 2.05 9.33
C MET A 133 -19.60 1.51 9.94
N GLY A 134 -20.39 0.76 9.16
CA GLY A 134 -21.67 0.20 9.59
C GLY A 134 -22.88 1.10 9.29
N ASP A 135 -22.66 2.22 8.60
CA ASP A 135 -23.71 3.20 8.28
C ASP A 135 -24.42 2.92 6.96
N ASP A 136 -23.83 2.11 6.08
CA ASP A 136 -24.38 1.77 4.77
C ASP A 136 -25.26 0.50 4.85
N PRO A 137 -26.59 0.62 4.72
CA PRO A 137 -27.49 -0.54 4.80
C PRO A 137 -27.34 -1.50 3.61
N ASP A 138 -26.84 -1.04 2.46
CA ASP A 138 -26.63 -1.88 1.26
C ASP A 138 -25.28 -2.62 1.31
N ALA A 139 -24.35 -2.12 2.13
CA ALA A 139 -23.03 -2.73 2.35
C ALA A 139 -22.73 -2.84 3.84
N PRO A 140 -23.47 -3.68 4.60
CA PRO A 140 -23.31 -3.76 6.04
C PRO A 140 -22.07 -4.60 6.37
N ASN A 141 -20.84 -4.14 6.05
CA ASN A 141 -19.62 -4.94 6.25
C ASN A 141 -19.21 -5.02 7.72
N TYR A 142 -19.51 -3.99 8.51
CA TYR A 142 -19.07 -3.86 9.90
C TYR A 142 -20.22 -4.03 10.90
N ASP A 143 -19.94 -4.68 12.03
CA ASP A 143 -20.82 -4.71 13.21
C ASP A 143 -20.22 -3.81 14.31
N PRO A 144 -20.87 -2.68 14.66
CA PRO A 144 -20.36 -1.77 15.68
C PRO A 144 -20.46 -2.33 17.11
N LYS A 145 -21.28 -3.37 17.36
CA LYS A 145 -21.42 -3.95 18.70
C LYS A 145 -20.23 -4.81 19.08
N THR A 146 -19.82 -5.67 18.15
CA THR A 146 -18.71 -6.61 18.34
C THR A 146 -17.40 -6.10 17.73
N LYS A 147 -17.45 -4.98 17.00
CA LYS A 147 -16.30 -4.33 16.36
C LYS A 147 -15.56 -5.28 15.44
N VAL A 148 -16.34 -5.90 14.54
CA VAL A 148 -15.85 -6.87 13.55
C VAL A 148 -16.28 -6.46 12.16
N ILE A 149 -15.35 -6.56 11.21
CA ILE A 149 -15.71 -6.68 9.80
C ILE A 149 -16.15 -8.13 9.58
N LYS A 150 -17.41 -8.33 9.16
CA LYS A 150 -18.14 -9.60 9.31
C LYS A 150 -17.68 -10.73 8.39
N SER A 151 -16.77 -10.45 7.47
CA SER A 151 -16.23 -11.42 6.53
C SER A 151 -14.84 -10.99 6.09
N ILE A 152 -13.99 -11.94 5.68
CA ILE A 152 -12.81 -11.62 4.88
C ILE A 152 -13.22 -11.13 3.48
N TRP A 153 -14.33 -11.62 2.94
CA TRP A 153 -14.92 -11.23 1.65
C TRP A 153 -15.93 -10.10 1.85
N THR A 154 -15.51 -8.87 1.58
CA THR A 154 -16.32 -7.66 1.82
C THR A 154 -16.25 -6.70 0.64
N GLY A 155 -17.21 -5.79 0.55
CA GLY A 155 -17.26 -4.82 -0.53
C GLY A 155 -18.57 -4.06 -0.61
N SER A 156 -18.86 -3.51 -1.78
CA SER A 156 -20.06 -2.70 -2.03
C SER A 156 -21.38 -3.49 -2.00
N LYS A 157 -21.33 -4.82 -2.02
CA LYS A 157 -22.50 -5.70 -1.81
C LYS A 157 -22.58 -6.27 -0.38
N GLY A 158 -21.73 -5.79 0.53
CA GLY A 158 -21.67 -6.28 1.90
C GLY A 158 -20.83 -7.54 2.09
N PRO A 159 -20.91 -8.17 3.27
CA PRO A 159 -20.05 -9.30 3.65
C PRO A 159 -20.57 -10.64 3.10
N MET A 160 -19.66 -11.53 2.72
CA MET A 160 -20.00 -12.91 2.36
C MET A 160 -20.20 -13.75 3.65
N LEU A 161 -21.46 -14.05 3.97
CA LEU A 161 -21.82 -14.80 5.19
C LEU A 161 -22.02 -16.31 4.96
N HIS A 162 -21.39 -16.85 3.92
CA HIS A 162 -21.33 -18.27 3.59
C HIS A 162 -19.90 -18.63 3.17
N ARG A 163 -19.60 -19.93 3.06
CA ARG A 163 -18.29 -20.36 2.54
C ARG A 163 -18.16 -19.93 1.08
N ALA A 164 -17.02 -19.35 0.72
CA ALA A 164 -16.68 -19.09 -0.68
C ALA A 164 -16.57 -20.40 -1.46
N THR A 165 -16.66 -20.28 -2.78
CA THR A 165 -16.36 -21.32 -3.75
C THR A 165 -15.01 -21.04 -4.40
N THR A 166 -14.41 -22.06 -5.04
CA THR A 166 -13.20 -21.84 -5.86
C THR A 166 -13.45 -20.85 -7.00
N TYR A 167 -14.67 -20.80 -7.55
CA TYR A 167 -15.05 -19.85 -8.59
C TYR A 167 -15.14 -18.41 -8.10
N ASP A 168 -15.42 -18.17 -6.82
CA ASP A 168 -15.38 -16.82 -6.26
C ASP A 168 -13.95 -16.26 -6.26
N TRP A 169 -12.95 -17.12 -6.04
CA TRP A 169 -11.53 -16.77 -6.12
C TRP A 169 -11.00 -16.75 -7.55
N VAL A 170 -11.33 -17.74 -8.36
CA VAL A 170 -10.69 -17.92 -9.68
C VAL A 170 -11.46 -17.22 -10.80
N GLY A 171 -12.78 -17.08 -10.70
CA GLY A 171 -13.65 -16.60 -11.77
C GLY A 171 -13.76 -17.54 -12.97
N ASP A 172 -14.50 -17.10 -13.99
CA ASP A 172 -14.79 -17.89 -15.19
C ASP A 172 -13.54 -18.13 -16.07
N PRO A 173 -13.43 -19.28 -16.76
CA PRO A 173 -12.37 -19.50 -17.73
C PRO A 173 -12.59 -18.60 -18.97
N VAL A 174 -11.50 -18.22 -19.63
CA VAL A 174 -11.56 -17.51 -20.93
C VAL A 174 -10.84 -18.34 -22.00
N PRO A 175 -11.47 -18.62 -23.15
CA PRO A 175 -10.82 -19.34 -24.24
C PRO A 175 -9.63 -18.55 -24.78
N GLY A 176 -8.51 -19.23 -24.99
CA GLY A 176 -7.35 -18.63 -25.66
C GLY A 176 -6.00 -19.03 -25.08
N MET A 177 -4.99 -18.46 -25.72
CA MET A 177 -3.59 -18.58 -25.32
C MET A 177 -3.17 -17.21 -24.78
N PHE A 178 -2.56 -17.16 -23.59
CA PHE A 178 -2.24 -15.91 -22.92
C PHE A 178 -0.81 -15.86 -22.42
N HIS A 179 -0.23 -14.66 -22.47
CA HIS A 179 0.88 -14.27 -21.63
C HIS A 179 0.35 -13.78 -20.29
N LEU A 180 0.88 -14.32 -19.20
CA LEU A 180 0.49 -13.99 -17.82
C LEU A 180 1.72 -14.06 -16.90
N LEU A 181 1.65 -13.41 -15.75
CA LEU A 181 2.75 -13.31 -14.80
C LEU A 181 3.14 -14.68 -14.22
N HIS A 182 2.13 -15.52 -13.96
CA HIS A 182 2.26 -16.80 -13.28
C HIS A 182 2.49 -18.00 -14.20
N ASN A 183 2.83 -17.78 -15.48
CA ASN A 183 3.10 -18.89 -16.40
C ASN A 183 4.34 -19.70 -15.93
N PRO A 184 4.21 -21.02 -15.67
CA PRO A 184 5.34 -21.87 -15.25
C PRO A 184 6.45 -21.97 -16.30
N ALA A 185 6.13 -21.78 -17.59
CA ALA A 185 7.11 -21.72 -18.69
C ALA A 185 7.78 -20.34 -18.79
N GLY A 186 7.36 -19.38 -17.98
CA GLY A 186 7.83 -18.00 -18.00
C GLY A 186 6.86 -17.06 -18.69
N ARG A 187 6.81 -15.81 -18.23
CA ARG A 187 5.83 -14.78 -18.66
C ARG A 187 5.79 -14.45 -20.15
N ASN A 188 6.84 -14.78 -20.91
CA ASN A 188 6.92 -14.52 -22.35
C ASN A 188 6.48 -15.75 -23.17
N GLU A 189 6.10 -16.84 -22.52
CA GLU A 189 5.49 -17.99 -23.16
C GLU A 189 3.97 -17.88 -23.09
N MET A 190 3.31 -18.48 -24.07
CA MET A 190 1.86 -18.55 -24.14
C MET A 190 1.33 -19.76 -23.38
N LEU A 191 0.26 -19.57 -22.62
CA LEU A 191 -0.42 -20.63 -21.87
C LEU A 191 -1.86 -20.78 -22.34
N ASP A 192 -2.28 -22.01 -22.62
CA ASP A 192 -3.67 -22.33 -22.91
C ASP A 192 -4.47 -22.25 -21.60
N LEU A 193 -5.28 -21.20 -21.45
CA LEU A 193 -5.93 -20.92 -20.18
C LEU A 193 -6.98 -21.98 -19.85
N GLU A 194 -7.74 -22.48 -20.83
CA GLU A 194 -8.75 -23.53 -20.58
C GLU A 194 -8.12 -24.84 -20.12
N LYS A 195 -6.96 -25.20 -20.69
CA LYS A 195 -6.20 -26.39 -20.23
C LYS A 195 -5.53 -26.16 -18.88
N TRP A 196 -5.13 -24.93 -18.57
CA TRP A 196 -4.49 -24.60 -17.30
C TRP A 196 -5.49 -24.40 -16.15
N TYR A 197 -6.71 -23.97 -16.47
CA TYR A 197 -7.75 -23.58 -15.53
C TYR A 197 -8.02 -24.58 -14.39
N PRO A 198 -8.00 -25.92 -14.60
CA PRO A 198 -8.13 -26.87 -13.49
C PRO A 198 -7.06 -26.70 -12.38
N ARG A 199 -5.85 -26.26 -12.73
CA ARG A 199 -4.78 -25.98 -11.74
C ARG A 199 -5.03 -24.71 -10.95
N MET A 200 -5.58 -23.67 -11.60
CA MET A 200 -6.02 -22.45 -10.91
C MET A 200 -7.15 -22.77 -9.92
N LEU A 201 -8.11 -23.63 -10.30
CA LEU A 201 -9.14 -24.10 -9.36
C LEU A 201 -8.54 -24.86 -8.18
N ALA A 202 -7.62 -25.79 -8.46
CA ALA A 202 -6.92 -26.57 -7.42
C ALA A 202 -6.08 -25.70 -6.48
N HIS A 203 -5.54 -24.58 -6.96
CA HIS A 203 -4.91 -23.58 -6.11
C HIS A 203 -5.87 -23.06 -5.04
N CYS A 204 -7.10 -22.73 -5.42
CA CYS A 204 -8.08 -22.09 -4.54
C CYS A 204 -8.94 -23.05 -3.71
N GLU A 205 -8.77 -24.38 -3.82
CA GLU A 205 -9.60 -25.38 -3.12
C GLU A 205 -9.64 -25.20 -1.59
N GLY A 206 -8.55 -24.70 -1.01
CA GLY A 206 -8.43 -24.46 0.44
C GLY A 206 -8.94 -23.09 0.93
N TYR A 207 -9.32 -22.16 0.05
CA TYR A 207 -9.56 -20.75 0.38
C TYR A 207 -11.02 -20.43 0.79
N LEU A 208 -11.78 -21.44 1.19
CA LEU A 208 -13.24 -21.36 1.24
C LEU A 208 -13.80 -20.69 2.50
N ASP A 209 -12.95 -20.41 3.49
CA ASP A 209 -13.38 -19.73 4.70
C ASP A 209 -13.56 -18.25 4.46
N SER A 210 -14.78 -17.76 4.74
CA SER A 210 -15.14 -16.37 4.47
C SER A 210 -15.74 -15.63 5.66
N VAL A 211 -16.41 -16.33 6.59
CA VAL A 211 -17.20 -15.68 7.64
C VAL A 211 -16.33 -15.29 8.84
N GLY A 212 -16.55 -14.09 9.36
CA GLY A 212 -15.78 -13.54 10.48
C GLY A 212 -14.69 -12.57 10.04
N ASP A 213 -14.11 -11.90 11.03
CA ASP A 213 -13.05 -10.93 10.81
C ASP A 213 -11.70 -11.61 10.63
N ASN A 214 -10.81 -10.96 9.90
CA ASN A 214 -9.46 -11.43 9.57
C ASN A 214 -8.49 -10.25 9.63
N PHE A 215 -7.22 -10.48 9.97
CA PHE A 215 -6.23 -9.40 10.04
C PHE A 215 -6.08 -8.64 8.71
N LEU A 216 -6.45 -9.24 7.57
CA LEU A 216 -6.45 -8.57 6.28
C LEU A 216 -7.45 -7.40 6.25
N ASN A 217 -8.58 -7.50 6.96
CA ASN A 217 -9.57 -6.43 7.03
C ASN A 217 -9.04 -5.17 7.72
N LEU A 218 -7.90 -5.23 8.42
CA LEU A 218 -7.20 -4.04 8.92
C LEU A 218 -6.81 -3.07 7.79
N GLY A 219 -6.70 -3.55 6.55
CA GLY A 219 -6.52 -2.73 5.36
C GLY A 219 -7.65 -1.74 5.12
N ALA A 220 -8.89 -2.07 5.54
CA ALA A 220 -10.06 -1.21 5.40
C ALA A 220 -9.92 0.15 6.11
N THR A 221 -9.04 0.22 7.12
CA THR A 221 -8.77 1.46 7.85
C THR A 221 -8.19 2.57 6.97
N LEU A 222 -7.63 2.23 5.81
CA LEU A 222 -7.19 3.20 4.81
C LEU A 222 -8.32 4.04 4.23
N LEU A 223 -9.54 3.49 4.17
CA LEU A 223 -10.73 4.21 3.72
C LEU A 223 -11.09 5.32 4.73
N GLY A 224 -11.14 4.97 6.02
CA GLY A 224 -11.37 5.92 7.09
C GLY A 224 -10.25 6.97 7.21
N LEU A 225 -8.98 6.56 7.08
CA LEU A 225 -7.86 7.51 7.03
C LEU A 225 -8.00 8.51 5.89
N ASN A 226 -8.31 8.06 4.67
CA ASN A 226 -8.46 8.94 3.51
C ASN A 226 -9.66 9.86 3.64
N ALA A 227 -10.82 9.32 4.03
CA ALA A 227 -12.02 10.11 4.27
C ALA A 227 -11.76 11.19 5.34
N TYR A 228 -11.12 10.83 6.46
CA TYR A 228 -10.71 11.79 7.49
C TYR A 228 -9.78 12.87 6.93
N ALA A 229 -8.71 12.48 6.23
CA ALA A 229 -7.71 13.43 5.75
C ALA A 229 -8.25 14.38 4.66
N LEU A 230 -9.29 13.98 3.90
CA LEU A 230 -9.96 14.78 2.87
C LEU A 230 -11.09 15.68 3.41
N THR A 231 -11.70 15.34 4.55
CA THR A 231 -12.90 16.02 5.07
C THR A 231 -12.66 16.73 6.40
N GLY A 232 -11.80 16.17 7.25
CA GLY A 232 -11.62 16.58 8.65
C GLY A 232 -12.71 16.06 9.59
N GLU A 233 -13.67 15.26 9.12
CA GLU A 233 -14.81 14.79 9.92
C GLU A 233 -14.39 13.69 10.89
N ALA A 234 -14.61 13.91 12.19
CA ALA A 234 -14.05 13.07 13.25
C ALA A 234 -14.58 11.63 13.26
N GLU A 235 -15.76 11.37 12.68
CA GLU A 235 -16.36 10.03 12.63
C GLU A 235 -15.46 9.00 11.94
N TYR A 236 -14.80 9.37 10.83
CA TYR A 236 -13.90 8.47 10.11
C TYR A 236 -12.68 8.08 10.97
N LYS A 237 -12.07 9.06 11.66
CA LYS A 237 -10.97 8.80 12.59
C LYS A 237 -11.43 7.94 13.77
N ASN A 238 -12.58 8.26 14.34
CA ASN A 238 -13.11 7.56 15.51
C ASN A 238 -13.35 6.07 15.22
N TRP A 239 -13.93 5.76 14.05
CA TRP A 239 -14.11 4.37 13.62
C TRP A 239 -12.77 3.64 13.45
N VAL A 240 -11.79 4.25 12.76
CA VAL A 240 -10.46 3.62 12.58
C VAL A 240 -9.82 3.30 13.94
N VAL A 241 -9.83 4.26 14.87
CA VAL A 241 -9.26 4.08 16.21
C VAL A 241 -10.01 3.00 16.98
N GLU A 242 -11.35 3.03 16.98
CA GLU A 242 -12.18 2.03 17.66
C GLU A 242 -11.87 0.61 17.18
N TYR A 243 -11.82 0.44 15.86
CA TYR A 243 -11.59 -0.85 15.22
C TYR A 243 -10.18 -1.37 15.51
N LEU A 244 -9.16 -0.51 15.40
CA LEU A 244 -7.77 -0.86 15.69
C LEU A 244 -7.53 -1.18 17.17
N ASP A 245 -8.17 -0.45 18.09
CA ASP A 245 -8.07 -0.73 19.52
C ASP A 245 -8.69 -2.10 19.87
N ALA A 246 -9.78 -2.50 19.21
CA ALA A 246 -10.34 -3.84 19.36
C ALA A 246 -9.35 -4.92 18.87
N TRP A 247 -8.69 -4.70 17.73
CA TRP A 247 -7.66 -5.62 17.22
C TRP A 247 -6.41 -5.67 18.10
N LYS A 248 -5.99 -4.54 18.65
CA LYS A 248 -4.89 -4.45 19.61
C LYS A 248 -5.21 -5.21 20.90
N ALA A 249 -6.43 -5.09 21.43
CA ALA A 249 -6.87 -5.87 22.58
C ALA A 249 -6.87 -7.37 22.29
N ARG A 250 -7.43 -7.79 21.15
CA ARG A 250 -7.45 -9.19 20.72
C ARG A 250 -6.04 -9.77 20.53
N THR A 251 -5.12 -8.97 19.99
CA THR A 251 -3.72 -9.36 19.84
C THR A 251 -3.01 -9.52 21.19
N ALA A 252 -3.39 -8.75 22.20
CA ALA A 252 -2.87 -8.93 23.55
C ALA A 252 -3.37 -10.24 24.18
N GLU A 253 -4.62 -10.63 23.95
CA GLU A 253 -5.22 -11.87 24.45
C GLU A 253 -4.55 -13.14 23.88
N THR A 254 -3.98 -13.05 22.68
CA THR A 254 -3.18 -14.11 22.03
C THR A 254 -1.68 -14.01 22.35
N GLY A 255 -1.29 -13.27 23.40
CA GLY A 255 0.10 -13.14 23.84
C GLY A 255 0.97 -12.25 22.95
N GLY A 256 0.38 -11.51 22.02
CA GLY A 256 1.04 -10.63 21.06
C GLY A 256 1.06 -11.15 19.62
N MET A 257 0.48 -12.32 19.35
CA MET A 257 0.32 -12.85 17.98
C MET A 257 -0.99 -12.36 17.37
N ILE A 258 -0.96 -11.59 16.29
CA ILE A 258 -2.18 -11.05 15.66
C ILE A 258 -3.06 -12.22 15.20
N PRO A 259 -4.31 -12.37 15.68
CA PRO A 259 -5.15 -13.51 15.34
C PRO A 259 -5.55 -13.51 13.86
N SER A 260 -5.66 -14.69 13.26
CA SER A 260 -6.10 -14.86 11.86
C SER A 260 -7.61 -14.79 11.70
N ASN A 261 -8.38 -15.16 12.72
CA ASN A 261 -9.84 -15.11 12.65
C ASN A 261 -10.49 -14.65 13.96
N VAL A 262 -11.58 -13.88 13.83
CA VAL A 262 -12.47 -13.46 14.92
C VAL A 262 -13.90 -13.73 14.48
N GLY A 263 -14.67 -14.44 15.30
CA GLY A 263 -16.07 -14.76 15.01
C GLY A 263 -16.98 -13.52 15.00
N LEU A 264 -18.18 -13.67 14.43
CA LEU A 264 -19.20 -12.61 14.41
C LEU A 264 -19.62 -12.14 15.81
N ASP A 265 -19.46 -13.00 16.82
CA ASP A 265 -19.70 -12.69 18.22
C ASP A 265 -18.52 -11.96 18.90
N GLY A 266 -17.48 -11.60 18.14
CA GLY A 266 -16.27 -10.94 18.62
C GLY A 266 -15.24 -11.88 19.25
N LYS A 267 -15.49 -13.20 19.32
CA LYS A 267 -14.56 -14.16 19.93
C LYS A 267 -13.42 -14.50 18.99
N ILE A 268 -12.20 -14.41 19.51
CA ILE A 268 -10.97 -14.82 18.83
C ILE A 268 -11.03 -16.32 18.52
N GLY A 269 -10.74 -16.71 17.28
CA GLY A 269 -10.81 -18.12 16.87
C GLY A 269 -12.24 -18.66 16.71
N GLY A 270 -13.27 -17.81 16.76
CA GLY A 270 -14.67 -18.24 16.83
C GLY A 270 -15.16 -19.10 15.66
N ALA A 271 -14.55 -18.99 14.48
CA ALA A 271 -14.87 -19.83 13.33
C ALA A 271 -14.20 -21.22 13.38
N HIS A 272 -13.25 -21.43 14.31
CA HIS A 272 -12.43 -22.63 14.41
C HIS A 272 -12.26 -23.10 15.87
N ASP A 273 -13.32 -23.08 16.67
CA ASP A 273 -13.33 -23.60 18.05
C ASP A 273 -12.22 -23.02 18.94
N GLY A 274 -11.92 -21.72 18.78
CA GLY A 274 -10.88 -21.01 19.53
C GLY A 274 -9.48 -21.08 18.91
N GLN A 275 -9.30 -21.79 17.79
CA GLN A 275 -8.04 -21.83 17.05
C GLN A 275 -7.84 -20.56 16.23
N TRP A 276 -7.32 -19.53 16.90
CA TRP A 276 -7.12 -18.20 16.34
C TRP A 276 -6.14 -18.12 15.16
N TRP A 277 -5.29 -19.13 14.99
CA TRP A 277 -4.29 -19.23 13.93
C TRP A 277 -4.84 -19.79 12.61
N LYS A 278 -6.09 -20.26 12.60
CA LYS A 278 -6.76 -20.81 11.42
C LYS A 278 -7.49 -19.73 10.61
N GLY A 279 -7.85 -20.10 9.38
CA GLY A 279 -8.57 -19.29 8.41
C GLY A 279 -7.74 -19.04 7.16
N THR A 280 -8.42 -18.59 6.10
CA THR A 280 -7.78 -18.18 4.83
C THR A 280 -6.67 -17.17 5.10
N TYR A 281 -5.51 -17.38 4.47
CA TYR A 281 -4.26 -16.62 4.66
C TYR A 281 -3.70 -16.55 6.09
N GLY A 282 -4.27 -17.30 7.03
CA GLY A 282 -3.86 -17.29 8.43
C GLY A 282 -2.51 -17.96 8.72
N TRP A 283 -2.14 -17.97 10.00
CA TRP A 283 -0.89 -18.54 10.50
C TRP A 283 -0.69 -20.01 10.16
N ASN A 284 -1.77 -20.80 10.04
CA ASN A 284 -1.72 -22.21 9.70
C ASN A 284 -2.19 -22.52 8.27
N PHE A 285 -2.30 -21.50 7.41
CA PHE A 285 -2.80 -21.64 6.04
C PHE A 285 -1.76 -22.32 5.14
N THR A 286 -1.72 -23.64 5.27
CA THR A 286 -0.89 -24.57 4.53
C THR A 286 -1.80 -25.50 3.77
N ILE A 287 -1.73 -25.42 2.45
CA ILE A 287 -2.67 -26.03 1.49
C ILE A 287 -1.90 -26.58 0.29
N TYR A 288 -2.52 -27.46 -0.48
CA TYR A 288 -1.99 -27.83 -1.79
C TYR A 288 -2.22 -26.68 -2.78
N ASP A 289 -1.20 -26.37 -3.56
CA ASP A 289 -1.24 -25.37 -4.62
C ASP A 289 -1.20 -26.09 -5.96
N GLY A 290 -2.30 -26.03 -6.71
CA GLY A 290 -2.43 -26.70 -7.99
C GLY A 290 -1.56 -26.14 -9.11
N GLU A 291 -1.17 -24.86 -9.03
CA GLU A 291 -0.30 -24.22 -10.04
C GLU A 291 1.16 -24.56 -9.80
N LEU A 292 1.56 -24.68 -8.53
CA LEU A 292 2.91 -25.12 -8.14
C LEU A 292 3.03 -26.65 -8.02
N GLU A 293 1.91 -27.36 -8.05
CA GLU A 293 1.77 -28.81 -7.83
C GLU A 293 2.43 -29.31 -6.53
N GLN A 294 2.42 -28.48 -5.48
CA GLN A 294 3.07 -28.78 -4.19
C GLN A 294 2.34 -28.14 -3.00
N ILE A 295 2.72 -28.50 -1.77
CA ILE A 295 2.25 -27.81 -0.57
C ILE A 295 2.84 -26.39 -0.52
N ALA A 296 1.96 -25.40 -0.31
CA ALA A 296 2.31 -24.01 -0.13
C ALA A 296 1.94 -23.52 1.26
N HIS A 297 2.77 -22.61 1.81
CA HIS A 297 2.57 -21.97 3.10
C HIS A 297 2.29 -20.49 2.87
N ARG A 298 1.06 -20.04 3.15
CA ARG A 298 0.52 -18.76 2.67
C ARG A 298 -0.02 -17.92 3.83
N ASN A 299 0.88 -17.42 4.67
CA ASN A 299 0.53 -16.49 5.75
C ASN A 299 0.80 -15.04 5.34
N TYR A 300 -0.22 -14.18 5.46
CA TYR A 300 -0.18 -12.79 4.98
C TYR A 300 -0.21 -11.76 6.12
N PHE A 301 0.15 -12.15 7.35
CA PHE A 301 0.08 -11.24 8.49
C PHE A 301 0.87 -9.92 8.30
N THR A 302 1.93 -9.90 7.49
CA THR A 302 2.73 -8.70 7.20
C THR A 302 2.08 -7.72 6.21
N ALA A 303 0.94 -8.07 5.61
CA ALA A 303 0.22 -7.20 4.69
C ALA A 303 -0.63 -6.18 5.47
N ALA A 304 -1.94 -6.35 5.49
CA ALA A 304 -2.87 -5.31 5.94
C ALA A 304 -2.77 -4.96 7.43
N SER A 305 -2.35 -5.91 8.28
CA SER A 305 -2.19 -5.63 9.71
C SER A 305 -1.12 -4.56 9.96
N TRP A 306 -0.07 -4.57 9.13
CA TRP A 306 1.01 -3.61 9.20
C TRP A 306 0.53 -2.20 8.86
N THR A 307 -0.23 -2.08 7.77
CA THR A 307 -0.85 -0.82 7.36
C THR A 307 -1.87 -0.34 8.39
N GLY A 308 -2.70 -1.23 8.94
CA GLY A 308 -3.72 -0.88 9.93
C GLY A 308 -3.11 -0.24 11.18
N PHE A 309 -2.12 -0.89 11.79
CA PHE A 309 -1.46 -0.33 12.97
C PHE A 309 -0.61 0.91 12.65
N ALA A 310 -0.06 1.03 11.44
CA ALA A 310 0.56 2.26 10.96
C ALA A 310 -0.44 3.43 10.89
N ASN A 311 -1.67 3.19 10.40
CA ASN A 311 -2.76 4.19 10.37
C ASN A 311 -3.15 4.64 11.79
N GLY A 312 -3.16 3.70 12.75
CA GLY A 312 -3.36 4.01 14.18
C GLY A 312 -2.33 5.02 14.69
N LEU A 313 -1.05 4.78 14.45
CA LEU A 313 0.02 5.73 14.77
C LEU A 313 -0.20 7.07 14.07
N LEU A 314 -0.48 7.06 12.77
CA LEU A 314 -0.61 8.28 11.98
C LEU A 314 -1.74 9.20 12.50
N LEU A 315 -2.88 8.62 12.86
CA LEU A 315 -4.06 9.36 13.32
C LEU A 315 -3.98 9.84 14.77
N THR A 316 -3.16 9.21 15.60
CA THR A 316 -3.17 9.42 17.07
C THR A 316 -1.84 9.85 17.66
N GLY A 317 -0.72 9.57 17.00
CA GLY A 317 0.62 9.66 17.56
C GLY A 317 0.96 8.59 18.60
N ASP A 318 0.05 7.64 18.87
CA ASP A 318 0.24 6.60 19.87
C ASP A 318 1.20 5.50 19.35
N GLN A 319 2.39 5.45 19.95
CA GLN A 319 3.41 4.46 19.63
C GLN A 319 3.02 3.03 20.03
N SER A 320 1.99 2.84 20.86
CA SER A 320 1.55 1.52 21.27
C SER A 320 0.99 0.69 20.09
N TYR A 321 0.56 1.31 19.00
CA TYR A 321 0.24 0.61 17.75
C TYR A 321 1.48 -0.02 17.11
N VAL A 322 2.63 0.68 17.12
CA VAL A 322 3.92 0.12 16.68
C VAL A 322 4.41 -0.95 17.67
N ASP A 323 4.11 -0.79 18.96
CA ASP A 323 4.46 -1.79 19.97
C ASP A 323 3.77 -3.15 19.73
N VAL A 324 2.55 -3.18 19.16
CA VAL A 324 1.90 -4.43 18.71
C VAL A 324 2.76 -5.15 17.67
N LEU A 325 3.15 -4.43 16.61
CA LEU A 325 3.95 -4.97 15.52
C LEU A 325 5.35 -5.42 15.97
N ARG A 326 5.95 -4.66 16.88
CA ARG A 326 7.24 -5.03 17.49
C ARG A 326 7.11 -6.32 18.31
N LYS A 327 6.07 -6.44 19.14
CA LYS A 327 5.85 -7.66 19.93
C LYS A 327 5.63 -8.88 19.04
N GLN A 328 4.88 -8.74 17.95
CA GLN A 328 4.71 -9.78 16.94
C GLN A 328 6.06 -10.24 16.36
N MET A 329 6.96 -9.31 16.02
CA MET A 329 8.32 -9.63 15.56
C MET A 329 9.17 -10.27 16.65
N ASP A 330 9.08 -9.80 17.89
CA ASP A 330 9.83 -10.38 19.02
C ASP A 330 9.50 -11.86 19.20
N LEU A 331 8.21 -12.23 19.15
CA LEU A 331 7.78 -13.63 19.27
C LEU A 331 8.31 -14.52 18.14
N ILE A 332 8.37 -14.01 16.91
CA ILE A 332 8.94 -14.73 15.75
C ILE A 332 10.45 -14.93 15.94
N TYR A 333 11.15 -13.89 16.39
CA TYR A 333 12.60 -13.94 16.63
C TYR A 333 12.98 -14.78 17.84
N ASP A 334 12.15 -14.82 18.88
CA ASP A 334 12.31 -15.69 20.04
C ASP A 334 12.21 -17.17 19.65
N ALA A 335 11.41 -17.47 18.62
CA ALA A 335 11.25 -18.81 18.07
C ALA A 335 12.35 -19.22 17.07
N LYS A 336 13.33 -18.34 16.76
CA LYS A 336 14.34 -18.60 15.72
C LYS A 336 15.11 -19.91 15.92
N LYS A 337 15.58 -20.48 14.81
CA LYS A 337 16.53 -21.58 14.78
C LYS A 337 17.85 -21.15 14.15
N VAL A 338 18.94 -21.82 14.49
CA VAL A 338 20.22 -21.68 13.81
C VAL A 338 20.60 -23.05 13.25
N GLU A 339 20.63 -23.15 11.93
CA GLU A 339 20.96 -24.36 11.18
C GLU A 339 22.05 -24.01 10.15
N ASP A 340 23.14 -24.79 10.11
CA ASP A 340 24.30 -24.55 9.23
C ASP A 340 24.83 -23.10 9.25
N GLY A 341 24.79 -22.45 10.44
CA GLY A 341 25.22 -21.07 10.63
C GLY A 341 24.24 -20.01 10.11
N LYS A 342 23.09 -20.40 9.55
CA LYS A 342 22.04 -19.48 9.10
C LYS A 342 20.96 -19.34 10.16
N THR A 343 20.52 -18.11 10.40
CA THR A 343 19.33 -17.86 11.22
C THR A 343 18.09 -18.15 10.39
N LEU A 344 17.21 -19.00 10.92
CA LEU A 344 15.92 -19.31 10.32
C LEU A 344 14.79 -18.81 11.22
N LEU A 345 13.82 -18.11 10.64
CA LEU A 345 12.62 -17.64 11.33
C LEU A 345 11.40 -18.45 10.88
N PRO A 346 10.48 -18.79 11.78
CA PRO A 346 9.23 -19.43 11.39
C PRO A 346 8.35 -18.44 10.65
N THR A 347 7.62 -18.94 9.68
CA THR A 347 6.65 -18.14 8.91
C THR A 347 5.21 -18.57 9.16
N MET A 348 5.03 -19.72 9.83
CA MET A 348 3.73 -20.34 10.10
C MET A 348 3.63 -20.76 11.57
N TYR A 349 2.40 -20.83 12.08
CA TYR A 349 2.07 -21.31 13.42
C TYR A 349 0.76 -22.09 13.40
N GLY A 350 0.73 -23.29 13.98
CA GLY A 350 -0.43 -24.19 13.97
C GLY A 350 -0.03 -25.66 13.87
N ASP A 351 -0.87 -26.52 13.31
CA ASP A 351 -0.48 -27.92 13.01
C ASP A 351 0.43 -27.95 11.78
N PRO A 352 1.68 -28.44 11.86
CA PRO A 352 2.61 -28.44 10.72
C PRO A 352 2.15 -29.27 9.53
N ARG A 353 1.20 -30.20 9.72
CA ARG A 353 0.60 -30.98 8.63
C ARG A 353 -0.32 -30.12 7.76
N GLY A 354 -0.82 -29.01 8.30
CA GLY A 354 -1.57 -28.00 7.58
C GLY A 354 -2.97 -27.73 8.12
N TYR A 355 -3.67 -26.84 7.42
CA TYR A 355 -4.87 -26.16 7.89
C TYR A 355 -6.03 -27.13 8.26
N GLU A 356 -6.13 -28.29 7.61
CA GLU A 356 -7.17 -29.29 7.85
C GLU A 356 -6.98 -30.10 9.14
N HIS A 357 -5.79 -30.03 9.75
CA HIS A 357 -5.44 -30.83 10.92
C HIS A 357 -5.59 -30.04 12.23
N ASN A 358 -5.87 -30.74 13.34
CA ASN A 358 -6.15 -30.17 14.67
C ASN A 358 -5.19 -30.71 15.74
N GLY A 359 -3.94 -30.99 15.38
CA GLY A 359 -2.89 -31.40 16.31
C GLY A 359 -2.40 -30.26 17.20
N LYS A 360 -1.32 -30.53 17.95
CA LYS A 360 -0.70 -29.53 18.83
C LYS A 360 -0.14 -28.38 17.99
N PRO A 361 -0.49 -27.11 18.27
CA PRO A 361 0.03 -25.98 17.52
C PRO A 361 1.49 -25.70 17.88
N GLU A 362 2.31 -25.42 16.88
CA GLU A 362 3.70 -25.00 17.03
C GLU A 362 4.15 -24.10 15.87
N PHE A 363 5.29 -23.43 16.05
CA PHE A 363 5.94 -22.70 14.96
C PHE A 363 6.59 -23.69 13.97
N TYR A 364 6.35 -23.49 12.67
CA TYR A 364 6.89 -24.32 11.60
C TYR A 364 7.22 -23.51 10.34
N HIS A 365 7.69 -24.20 9.29
CA HIS A 365 8.16 -23.60 8.04
C HIS A 365 9.23 -22.50 8.28
N TYR A 366 10.36 -22.95 8.83
CA TYR A 366 11.52 -22.11 9.14
C TYR A 366 12.28 -21.76 7.85
N ARG A 367 12.50 -20.46 7.62
CA ARG A 367 13.09 -19.92 6.39
C ARG A 367 14.24 -18.98 6.71
N PRO A 368 15.26 -18.86 5.83
CA PRO A 368 16.32 -17.85 5.96
C PRO A 368 15.76 -16.47 5.54
N ILE A 369 14.87 -15.92 6.37
CA ILE A 369 14.24 -14.62 6.21
C ILE A 369 14.58 -13.73 7.40
N SER A 370 14.77 -12.43 7.17
CA SER A 370 15.11 -11.44 8.20
C SER A 370 13.97 -10.48 8.54
N TYR A 371 12.88 -10.42 7.75
CA TYR A 371 11.85 -9.39 7.89
C TYR A 371 12.44 -7.95 7.98
N SER A 372 13.58 -7.71 7.33
CA SER A 372 14.30 -6.44 7.45
C SER A 372 13.48 -5.26 6.92
N ASP A 373 12.58 -5.50 5.96
CA ASP A 373 11.62 -4.53 5.46
C ASP A 373 10.62 -4.08 6.55
N ARG A 374 10.02 -5.04 7.26
CA ARG A 374 9.08 -4.78 8.37
C ARG A 374 9.75 -4.14 9.57
N LEU A 375 10.95 -4.60 9.93
CA LEU A 375 11.74 -3.99 11.00
C LEU A 375 12.15 -2.55 10.65
N THR A 376 12.41 -2.26 9.38
CA THR A 376 12.71 -0.91 8.90
C THR A 376 11.53 0.04 9.10
N GLU A 377 10.30 -0.40 8.82
CA GLU A 377 9.10 0.38 9.13
C GLU A 377 8.98 0.67 10.63
N ILE A 378 9.10 -0.35 11.49
CA ILE A 378 9.08 -0.17 12.95
C ILE A 378 10.11 0.88 13.38
N TYR A 379 11.35 0.78 12.89
CA TYR A 379 12.40 1.74 13.21
C TYR A 379 12.07 3.16 12.71
N LEU A 380 11.64 3.33 11.46
CA LEU A 380 11.37 4.67 10.91
C LEU A 380 10.18 5.36 11.59
N TRP A 381 9.21 4.58 12.07
CA TRP A 381 8.07 5.06 12.84
C TRP A 381 8.44 5.38 14.30
N SER A 382 9.21 4.52 14.97
CA SER A 382 9.55 4.68 16.39
C SER A 382 10.75 5.61 16.62
N MET A 383 11.71 5.59 15.70
CA MET A 383 13.08 6.11 15.82
C MET A 383 13.86 5.59 17.03
N ARG A 384 13.46 4.45 17.61
CA ARG A 384 14.17 3.81 18.73
C ARG A 384 15.43 3.10 18.21
N ARG A 385 16.59 3.38 18.82
CA ARG A 385 17.87 2.75 18.41
C ARG A 385 17.87 1.23 18.54
N SER A 386 17.19 0.70 19.55
CA SER A 386 17.02 -0.74 19.73
C SER A 386 16.31 -1.43 18.57
N ASP A 387 15.46 -0.71 17.82
CA ASP A 387 14.81 -1.25 16.62
C ASP A 387 15.79 -1.32 15.45
N LEU A 388 16.64 -0.29 15.28
CA LEU A 388 17.67 -0.27 14.24
C LEU A 388 18.72 -1.38 14.42
N GLU A 389 19.11 -1.67 15.67
CA GLU A 389 20.11 -2.69 15.99
C GLU A 389 19.73 -4.10 15.50
N ARG A 390 18.46 -4.32 15.17
CA ARG A 390 17.93 -5.59 14.64
C ARG A 390 18.04 -5.69 13.12
N ILE A 391 18.44 -4.62 12.43
CA ILE A 391 18.38 -4.51 10.97
C ILE A 391 19.80 -4.57 10.39
N SER A 392 20.00 -5.45 9.41
CA SER A 392 21.22 -5.44 8.61
C SER A 392 21.21 -4.23 7.68
N LEU A 393 22.18 -3.33 7.82
CA LEU A 393 22.33 -2.17 6.94
C LEU A 393 22.78 -2.55 5.53
N GLU A 394 23.35 -3.76 5.35
CA GLU A 394 23.65 -4.31 4.04
C GLU A 394 22.36 -4.71 3.31
N GLU A 395 21.37 -5.23 4.04
CA GLU A 395 20.04 -5.55 3.49
C GLU A 395 19.18 -4.29 3.30
N GLN A 396 19.48 -3.20 4.03
CA GLN A 396 18.73 -1.95 3.97
C GLN A 396 19.66 -0.75 3.70
N PRO A 397 20.16 -0.58 2.45
CA PRO A 397 21.12 0.47 2.12
C PRO A 397 20.61 1.90 2.34
N TRP A 398 19.29 2.12 2.30
CA TRP A 398 18.67 3.40 2.69
C TRP A 398 19.04 3.78 4.13
N LEU A 399 18.93 2.84 5.08
CA LEU A 399 19.35 3.09 6.46
C LEU A 399 20.87 3.21 6.56
N GLY A 400 21.63 2.45 5.77
CA GLY A 400 23.08 2.59 5.66
C GLY A 400 23.50 4.01 5.28
N TYR A 401 22.80 4.62 4.32
CA TYR A 401 23.00 6.01 3.92
C TYR A 401 22.63 7.00 5.03
N LEU A 402 21.47 6.85 5.66
CA LEU A 402 21.04 7.71 6.77
C LEU A 402 21.99 7.66 7.98
N GLU A 403 22.64 6.52 8.20
CA GLU A 403 23.67 6.32 9.23
C GLU A 403 25.09 6.74 8.77
N GLY A 404 25.23 7.29 7.56
CA GLY A 404 26.50 7.78 7.02
C GLY A 404 27.48 6.69 6.57
N LYS A 405 27.01 5.44 6.43
CA LYS A 405 27.84 4.28 6.06
C LYS A 405 27.86 3.99 4.55
N ASP A 406 26.87 4.49 3.81
CA ASP A 406 26.81 4.38 2.34
C ASP A 406 26.53 5.74 1.67
N PRO A 407 27.51 6.65 1.60
CA PRO A 407 27.32 7.96 0.97
C PRO A 407 27.08 7.90 -0.55
N ALA A 408 27.38 6.76 -1.20
CA ALA A 408 27.17 6.58 -2.64
C ALA A 408 25.73 6.17 -2.98
N TYR A 409 24.95 5.75 -1.97
CA TYR A 409 23.60 5.25 -2.12
C TYR A 409 22.69 6.13 -2.99
N PRO A 410 22.57 7.47 -2.80
CA PRO A 410 21.60 8.26 -3.57
C PRO A 410 21.86 8.21 -5.07
N ALA A 411 23.12 8.34 -5.49
CA ALA A 411 23.50 8.27 -6.89
C ALA A 411 23.28 6.86 -7.46
N ALA A 412 23.68 5.83 -6.72
CA ALA A 412 23.50 4.43 -7.12
C ALA A 412 22.01 4.05 -7.26
N ALA A 413 21.17 4.49 -6.32
CA ALA A 413 19.72 4.29 -6.35
C ALA A 413 19.08 4.95 -7.56
N LEU A 414 19.34 6.24 -7.81
CA LEU A 414 18.80 6.93 -8.97
C LEU A 414 19.29 6.33 -10.30
N GLN A 415 20.55 5.87 -10.36
CA GLN A 415 21.08 5.21 -11.55
C GLN A 415 20.37 3.87 -11.81
N ARG A 416 20.08 3.09 -10.77
CA ARG A 416 19.28 1.86 -10.89
C ARG A 416 17.89 2.17 -11.42
N ASP A 417 17.21 3.18 -10.88
CA ASP A 417 15.86 3.55 -11.30
C ASP A 417 15.82 4.05 -12.75
N PHE A 418 16.80 4.85 -13.18
CA PHE A 418 16.91 5.21 -14.60
C PHE A 418 17.12 3.98 -15.50
N GLY A 419 17.88 2.98 -15.03
CA GLY A 419 18.03 1.70 -15.71
C GLY A 419 16.72 0.93 -15.82
N ALA A 420 15.96 0.88 -14.73
CA ALA A 420 14.68 0.17 -14.68
C ALA A 420 13.60 0.84 -15.55
N VAL A 421 13.49 2.18 -15.52
CA VAL A 421 12.63 2.94 -16.46
C VAL A 421 12.98 2.62 -17.90
N ARG A 422 14.28 2.59 -18.25
CA ARG A 422 14.74 2.23 -19.60
C ARG A 422 14.31 0.82 -19.97
N GLN A 423 14.54 -0.16 -19.10
CA GLN A 423 14.15 -1.55 -19.32
C GLN A 423 12.63 -1.70 -19.52
N ARG A 424 11.81 -1.02 -18.70
CA ARG A 424 10.35 -1.05 -18.84
C ARG A 424 9.90 -0.45 -20.17
N VAL A 425 10.41 0.72 -20.56
CA VAL A 425 10.09 1.35 -21.86
C VAL A 425 10.54 0.49 -23.04
N GLU A 426 11.71 -0.16 -22.95
CA GLU A 426 12.16 -1.11 -23.97
C GLU A 426 11.22 -2.31 -24.08
N ARG A 427 10.77 -2.85 -22.95
CA ARG A 427 9.76 -3.92 -22.94
C ARG A 427 8.45 -3.50 -23.56
N MET A 428 7.97 -2.26 -23.35
CA MET A 428 6.76 -1.75 -24.01
C MET A 428 6.90 -1.71 -25.54
N ARG A 429 8.06 -1.28 -26.03
CA ARG A 429 8.35 -1.19 -27.47
C ARG A 429 8.44 -2.56 -28.14
N ASN A 430 9.00 -3.53 -27.42
CA ASN A 430 9.21 -4.88 -27.89
C ASN A 430 8.12 -5.86 -27.45
N ASP A 431 7.04 -5.35 -26.82
CA ASP A 431 5.94 -6.18 -26.34
C ASP A 431 5.23 -6.83 -27.54
N PRO A 432 5.30 -8.17 -27.69
CA PRO A 432 4.72 -8.87 -28.83
C PRO A 432 3.21 -9.07 -28.68
N THR A 433 2.63 -8.71 -27.53
CA THR A 433 1.26 -9.05 -27.19
C THR A 433 0.24 -8.09 -27.79
N SER A 434 -0.94 -8.63 -28.07
CA SER A 434 -2.19 -7.95 -28.41
C SER A 434 -3.13 -7.94 -27.20
N PRO A 435 -4.19 -7.10 -27.20
CA PRO A 435 -5.13 -7.05 -26.07
C PRO A 435 -5.76 -8.42 -25.73
N ASP A 436 -6.02 -9.26 -26.74
CA ASP A 436 -6.62 -10.59 -26.64
C ASP A 436 -5.64 -11.71 -26.28
N THR A 437 -4.34 -11.41 -26.12
CA THR A 437 -3.29 -12.40 -25.76
C THR A 437 -2.63 -12.10 -24.42
N ARG A 438 -3.18 -11.18 -23.63
CA ARG A 438 -2.70 -10.87 -22.27
C ARG A 438 -3.82 -10.71 -21.27
N LEU A 439 -3.54 -11.15 -20.06
CA LEU A 439 -4.35 -10.88 -18.87
C LEU A 439 -3.81 -9.63 -18.15
N ALA A 440 -4.52 -9.15 -17.14
CA ALA A 440 -4.20 -7.90 -16.44
C ALA A 440 -2.81 -7.96 -15.75
N ASP A 441 -2.54 -9.07 -15.08
CA ASP A 441 -1.31 -9.37 -14.33
C ASP A 441 -0.02 -9.26 -15.19
N TYR A 442 -0.10 -9.54 -16.49
CA TYR A 442 1.02 -9.41 -17.41
C TYR A 442 1.62 -8.00 -17.38
N LEU A 443 0.77 -6.97 -17.33
CA LEU A 443 1.19 -5.58 -17.39
C LEU A 443 1.82 -5.08 -16.08
N LEU A 444 1.63 -5.78 -14.96
CA LEU A 444 2.25 -5.42 -13.67
C LEU A 444 3.78 -5.37 -13.75
N GLY A 445 4.39 -6.22 -14.58
CA GLY A 445 5.84 -6.19 -14.79
C GLY A 445 6.33 -5.05 -15.69
N ILE A 446 5.43 -4.21 -16.21
CA ILE A 446 5.71 -3.13 -17.16
C ILE A 446 5.29 -1.76 -16.57
N VAL A 447 4.75 -1.73 -15.33
CA VAL A 447 4.31 -0.50 -14.65
C VAL A 447 5.44 0.54 -14.63
N PRO A 448 5.28 1.70 -15.28
CA PRO A 448 6.42 2.56 -15.61
C PRO A 448 7.12 3.22 -14.41
N PRO A 449 6.41 3.92 -13.50
CA PRO A 449 7.07 4.80 -12.55
C PRO A 449 7.94 4.06 -11.52
N GLU A 450 9.16 4.54 -11.34
CA GLU A 450 10.00 4.22 -10.18
C GLU A 450 9.87 5.34 -9.13
N THR A 451 9.20 5.05 -8.02
CA THR A 451 8.88 6.04 -6.97
C THR A 451 9.52 5.75 -5.62
N ASP A 452 10.04 4.55 -5.39
CA ASP A 452 10.46 4.11 -4.05
C ASP A 452 11.69 4.86 -3.56
N HIS A 453 12.74 4.95 -4.39
CA HIS A 453 13.92 5.74 -4.02
C HIS A 453 13.64 7.24 -4.05
N LEU A 454 12.69 7.72 -4.88
CA LEU A 454 12.25 9.12 -4.78
C LEU A 454 11.54 9.39 -3.43
N THR A 455 10.74 8.44 -2.96
CA THR A 455 10.08 8.53 -1.64
C THR A 455 11.11 8.57 -0.52
N GLN A 456 12.15 7.75 -0.58
CA GLN A 456 13.24 7.78 0.39
C GLN A 456 14.04 9.08 0.31
N LEU A 457 14.61 9.37 -0.86
CA LEU A 457 15.56 10.47 -1.05
C LEU A 457 14.90 11.85 -0.98
N MET A 458 13.65 12.01 -1.41
CA MET A 458 12.98 13.32 -1.35
C MET A 458 12.18 13.48 -0.07
N LEU A 459 11.42 12.46 0.34
CA LEU A 459 10.42 12.61 1.41
C LEU A 459 10.93 12.11 2.77
N GLY A 460 12.04 11.38 2.81
CA GLY A 460 12.46 10.64 4.00
C GLY A 460 11.41 9.61 4.42
N GLY A 461 10.67 9.07 3.45
CA GLY A 461 9.67 8.02 3.62
C GLY A 461 10.21 6.65 3.26
N TYR A 462 9.40 5.62 3.47
CA TYR A 462 9.76 4.24 3.13
C TYR A 462 8.50 3.44 2.85
N PHE A 463 8.46 2.80 1.68
CA PHE A 463 7.54 1.71 1.41
C PHE A 463 8.34 0.43 1.50
N ALA A 464 7.97 -0.42 2.45
CA ALA A 464 8.44 -1.78 2.46
C ALA A 464 7.81 -2.55 1.29
N SER A 465 8.33 -3.73 0.95
CA SER A 465 7.85 -4.58 -0.17
C SER A 465 6.43 -5.16 0.02
N GLY A 466 5.63 -4.58 0.92
CA GLY A 466 4.25 -4.97 1.16
C GLY A 466 3.33 -4.42 0.08
N LYS A 467 2.08 -4.90 0.06
CA LYS A 467 1.12 -4.63 -1.03
C LYS A 467 0.04 -3.61 -0.70
N ILE A 468 0.07 -3.03 0.51
CA ILE A 468 -0.96 -2.10 1.00
C ILE A 468 -0.24 -0.95 1.74
N TRP A 469 -0.48 0.30 1.34
CA TRP A 469 0.38 1.43 1.73
C TRP A 469 -0.39 2.62 2.31
N ALA A 470 0.23 3.26 3.29
CA ALA A 470 0.00 4.66 3.67
C ALA A 470 1.34 5.40 3.63
N LEU A 471 1.37 6.65 3.16
CA LEU A 471 2.61 7.42 3.07
C LEU A 471 3.06 7.93 4.45
N HIS A 472 3.91 7.16 5.13
CA HIS A 472 4.67 7.66 6.29
C HIS A 472 5.96 8.30 5.77
N ALA A 473 6.04 9.63 5.87
CA ALA A 473 7.18 10.42 5.38
C ALA A 473 7.55 11.53 6.36
N ARG A 474 8.78 12.02 6.28
CA ARG A 474 9.24 13.17 7.08
C ARG A 474 8.90 14.51 6.45
N LEU A 475 8.91 14.56 5.12
CA LEU A 475 8.69 15.79 4.34
C LEU A 475 7.72 15.54 3.18
N ARG A 476 7.01 16.59 2.78
CA ARG A 476 6.26 16.70 1.51
C ARG A 476 6.46 18.09 0.92
N TYR A 477 6.37 18.22 -0.40
CA TYR A 477 6.63 19.48 -1.11
C TYR A 477 5.43 19.94 -1.92
N PHE A 478 5.33 21.26 -2.13
CA PHE A 478 4.34 21.88 -2.99
C PHE A 478 4.95 23.00 -3.83
N ASP A 479 4.42 23.17 -5.03
CA ASP A 479 4.74 24.26 -5.96
C ASP A 479 3.68 25.36 -5.79
N PRO A 480 4.01 26.47 -5.11
CA PRO A 480 3.08 27.56 -4.90
C PRO A 480 2.79 28.38 -6.16
N ALA A 481 3.68 28.35 -7.16
CA ALA A 481 3.45 29.07 -8.41
C ALA A 481 2.46 28.32 -9.30
N GLY A 482 2.61 26.99 -9.36
CA GLY A 482 1.69 26.10 -10.07
C GLY A 482 0.43 25.70 -9.29
N LEU A 483 0.30 26.11 -8.02
CA LEU A 483 -0.75 25.67 -7.08
C LEU A 483 -0.99 24.17 -7.14
N ARG A 484 0.09 23.38 -7.05
CA ARG A 484 0.06 21.92 -7.18
C ARG A 484 0.98 21.21 -6.18
N SER A 485 0.67 19.96 -5.91
CA SER A 485 1.56 19.08 -5.14
C SER A 485 2.86 18.77 -5.89
N GLY A 486 3.92 18.53 -5.12
CA GLY A 486 5.25 18.21 -5.64
C GLY A 486 6.20 19.41 -5.65
N VAL A 487 7.48 19.14 -5.93
CA VAL A 487 8.46 20.22 -6.10
C VAL A 487 8.20 20.97 -7.41
N PRO A 488 8.49 22.29 -7.48
CA PRO A 488 8.49 23.03 -8.73
C PRO A 488 9.48 22.44 -9.74
N GLU A 489 9.25 22.67 -11.04
CA GLU A 489 10.19 22.24 -12.07
C GLU A 489 11.59 22.85 -11.85
N GLY A 490 12.61 21.99 -11.91
CA GLY A 490 13.99 22.35 -11.65
C GLY A 490 14.37 22.35 -10.17
N VAL A 491 13.44 22.07 -9.23
CA VAL A 491 13.78 21.90 -7.82
C VAL A 491 14.06 20.42 -7.52
N SER A 492 15.12 20.14 -6.78
CA SER A 492 15.50 18.80 -6.30
C SER A 492 15.64 18.80 -4.78
N ALA A 493 15.32 17.67 -4.16
CA ALA A 493 15.43 17.45 -2.72
C ALA A 493 16.21 16.16 -2.42
N LEU A 494 17.12 16.22 -1.44
CA LEU A 494 17.87 15.06 -0.93
C LEU A 494 17.88 15.06 0.60
N VAL A 495 17.11 14.18 1.21
CA VAL A 495 17.14 13.87 2.63
C VAL A 495 18.40 13.07 2.92
N SER A 496 19.23 13.54 3.84
CA SER A 496 20.52 12.93 4.18
C SER A 496 20.59 12.38 5.60
N LYS A 497 19.67 12.79 6.48
CA LYS A 497 19.65 12.34 7.88
C LYS A 497 18.25 12.40 8.47
N LEU A 498 17.89 11.36 9.23
CA LEU A 498 16.68 11.31 10.04
C LEU A 498 17.05 11.00 11.49
N THR A 499 16.42 11.69 12.44
CA THR A 499 16.44 11.32 13.86
C THR A 499 14.99 11.32 14.41
N ALA A 500 14.84 11.13 15.72
CA ALA A 500 13.54 11.17 16.38
C ALA A 500 12.84 12.54 16.27
N ASP A 501 13.61 13.61 16.22
CA ASP A 501 13.17 15.01 16.34
C ASP A 501 13.76 15.92 15.25
N SER A 502 14.43 15.37 14.23
CA SER A 502 14.97 16.18 13.13
C SER A 502 15.08 15.44 11.79
N VAL A 503 15.10 16.24 10.71
CA VAL A 503 15.45 15.83 9.35
C VAL A 503 16.45 16.81 8.75
N THR A 504 17.44 16.30 8.04
CA THR A 504 18.34 17.10 7.20
C THR A 504 17.99 16.85 5.74
N VAL A 505 17.78 17.93 4.99
CA VAL A 505 17.47 17.91 3.57
C VAL A 505 18.27 18.98 2.83
N THR A 506 18.81 18.64 1.67
CA THR A 506 19.38 19.58 0.72
C THR A 506 18.35 19.91 -0.34
N LEU A 507 18.04 21.19 -0.51
CA LEU A 507 17.19 21.69 -1.60
C LEU A 507 18.05 22.43 -2.61
N VAL A 508 17.82 22.18 -3.90
CA VAL A 508 18.56 22.79 -5.01
C VAL A 508 17.61 23.24 -6.10
N ASN A 509 17.75 24.47 -6.55
CA ASN A 509 17.18 24.97 -7.79
C ASN A 509 18.21 24.79 -8.91
N THR A 510 17.94 23.88 -9.84
CA THR A 510 18.80 23.59 -11.00
C THR A 510 18.54 24.52 -12.18
N ASN A 511 17.55 25.42 -12.10
CA ASN A 511 17.31 26.43 -13.13
C ASN A 511 18.34 27.57 -12.97
N PRO A 512 19.17 27.88 -13.99
CA PRO A 512 20.20 28.90 -13.89
C PRO A 512 19.69 30.34 -14.11
N VAL A 513 18.42 30.51 -14.49
CA VAL A 513 17.83 31.81 -14.85
C VAL A 513 16.75 32.24 -13.87
N GLU A 514 15.84 31.33 -13.52
CA GLU A 514 14.66 31.65 -12.71
C GLU A 514 14.83 31.20 -11.26
N ALA A 515 14.39 32.05 -10.33
CA ALA A 515 14.22 31.65 -8.94
C ALA A 515 13.00 30.72 -8.82
N ARG A 516 13.01 29.87 -7.79
CA ARG A 516 11.91 28.96 -7.47
C ARG A 516 11.53 29.11 -6.01
N ASP A 517 10.23 29.22 -5.75
CA ASP A 517 9.67 29.08 -4.41
C ASP A 517 9.13 27.66 -4.25
N VAL A 518 9.44 27.03 -3.11
CA VAL A 518 8.91 25.69 -2.76
C VAL A 518 8.37 25.73 -1.34
N ILE A 519 7.20 25.13 -1.12
CA ILE A 519 6.67 24.94 0.24
C ILE A 519 7.09 23.55 0.72
N VAL A 520 7.73 23.50 1.88
CA VAL A 520 8.12 22.27 2.59
C VAL A 520 7.12 22.04 3.71
N GLN A 521 6.58 20.83 3.79
CA GLN A 521 5.66 20.38 4.84
C GLN A 521 6.31 19.35 5.75
N ALA A 522 6.06 19.46 7.05
CA ALA A 522 6.44 18.48 8.06
C ALA A 522 5.45 17.29 8.05
N GLY A 523 5.91 16.12 7.61
CA GLY A 523 5.09 14.91 7.46
C GLY A 523 4.40 14.80 6.11
N GLY A 524 3.98 13.59 5.74
CA GLY A 524 3.24 13.34 4.49
C GLY A 524 1.85 13.99 4.49
N TYR A 525 1.20 14.00 5.65
CA TYR A 525 -0.14 14.52 5.90
C TYR A 525 -0.13 15.80 6.75
N GLY A 526 1.05 16.40 6.98
CA GLY A 526 1.17 17.57 7.87
C GLY A 526 1.10 17.22 9.36
N GLU A 527 1.23 15.94 9.69
CA GLU A 527 1.08 15.38 11.04
C GLU A 527 2.27 15.71 11.96
N HIS A 528 3.36 16.27 11.41
CA HIS A 528 4.50 16.77 12.18
C HIS A 528 4.45 18.30 12.28
N GLN A 529 5.19 18.88 13.23
CA GLN A 529 5.32 20.33 13.43
C GLN A 529 6.80 20.71 13.38
N PHE A 530 7.21 21.64 12.51
CA PHE A 530 8.56 22.18 12.59
C PHE A 530 8.69 23.08 13.83
N THR A 531 9.75 22.88 14.60
CA THR A 531 10.10 23.69 15.79
C THR A 531 11.30 24.61 15.53
N GLY A 532 12.06 24.34 14.46
CA GLY A 532 13.14 25.20 14.03
C GLY A 532 13.78 24.74 12.73
N VAL A 533 14.54 25.62 12.12
CA VAL A 533 15.38 25.33 10.96
C VAL A 533 16.77 25.93 11.16
N ARG A 534 17.80 25.22 10.70
CA ARG A 534 19.19 25.67 10.69
C ARG A 534 19.77 25.55 9.29
N THR A 535 20.43 26.60 8.83
CA THR A 535 21.09 26.65 7.52
C THR A 535 22.21 27.69 7.52
N GLY A 536 23.35 27.39 6.89
CA GLY A 536 24.47 28.34 6.78
C GLY A 536 24.94 28.95 8.11
N GLY A 537 24.90 28.19 9.21
CA GLY A 537 25.23 28.66 10.56
C GLY A 537 24.17 29.54 11.23
N LYS A 538 23.09 29.88 10.53
CA LYS A 538 21.92 30.60 11.06
C LYS A 538 20.88 29.61 11.57
N SER A 539 20.12 30.01 12.58
CA SER A 539 18.99 29.25 13.08
C SER A 539 17.78 30.17 13.23
N GLN A 540 16.61 29.60 12.95
CA GLN A 540 15.31 30.25 13.09
C GLN A 540 14.37 29.29 13.82
N THR A 541 13.69 29.80 14.85
CA THR A 541 12.59 29.07 15.51
C THR A 541 11.38 29.05 14.58
N LEU A 542 10.71 27.91 14.52
CA LEU A 542 9.48 27.73 13.77
C LEU A 542 8.38 27.22 14.72
N ASP A 543 7.14 27.50 14.36
CA ASP A 543 5.96 26.86 14.97
C ASP A 543 4.91 26.70 13.88
N SER A 544 5.23 25.90 12.88
CA SER A 544 4.37 25.69 11.72
C SER A 544 4.62 24.30 11.12
N PRO A 545 3.58 23.63 10.58
CA PRO A 545 3.76 22.42 9.78
C PRO A 545 4.31 22.73 8.38
N LEU A 546 4.47 24.00 8.02
CA LEU A 546 4.87 24.48 6.69
C LEU A 546 6.00 25.52 6.78
N LEU A 547 6.94 25.47 5.82
CA LEU A 547 7.92 26.52 5.57
C LEU A 547 8.04 26.79 4.06
N SER A 548 7.91 28.06 3.66
CA SER A 548 8.25 28.49 2.30
C SER A 548 9.74 28.75 2.17
N VAL A 549 10.37 28.20 1.13
CA VAL A 549 11.79 28.35 0.83
C VAL A 549 11.93 29.00 -0.54
N HIS A 550 12.60 30.15 -0.57
CA HIS A 550 12.99 30.84 -1.80
C HIS A 550 14.38 30.39 -2.23
N LEU A 551 14.50 29.85 -3.44
CA LEU A 551 15.75 29.39 -4.04
C LEU A 551 16.11 30.27 -5.23
N ALA A 552 17.19 31.04 -5.10
CA ALA A 552 17.73 31.83 -6.21
C ALA A 552 18.15 30.93 -7.40
N PRO A 553 18.32 31.48 -8.61
CA PRO A 553 18.76 30.72 -9.77
C PRO A 553 20.09 29.97 -9.49
N GLY A 554 20.12 28.67 -9.77
CA GLY A 554 21.29 27.81 -9.56
C GLY A 554 21.70 27.62 -8.09
N ALA A 555 20.90 28.08 -7.12
CA ALA A 555 21.24 28.02 -5.71
C ALA A 555 20.76 26.73 -5.06
N GLY A 556 21.46 26.31 -4.01
CA GLY A 556 21.05 25.23 -3.14
C GLY A 556 21.59 25.39 -1.74
N THR A 557 20.92 24.78 -0.77
CA THR A 557 21.37 24.80 0.62
C THR A 557 20.92 23.56 1.37
N GLU A 558 21.69 23.19 2.39
CA GLU A 558 21.27 22.21 3.39
C GLU A 558 20.43 22.90 4.47
N LEU A 559 19.30 22.28 4.79
CA LEU A 559 18.38 22.66 5.85
C LEU A 559 18.31 21.52 6.86
N THR A 560 18.63 21.81 8.12
CA THR A 560 18.32 20.89 9.24
C THR A 560 17.07 21.41 9.95
N PHE A 561 15.98 20.67 9.87
CA PHE A 561 14.75 20.97 10.59
C PHE A 561 14.70 20.22 11.91
N SER A 562 14.40 20.92 13.00
CA SER A 562 13.91 20.32 14.24
C SER A 562 12.39 20.22 14.17
N MET A 563 11.80 19.16 14.74
CA MET A 563 10.38 18.88 14.65
C MET A 563 9.84 18.05 15.81
N ASN A 564 8.55 18.22 16.09
CA ASN A 564 7.75 17.28 16.85
C ASN A 564 6.97 16.39 15.87
N ARG A 565 6.99 15.07 16.06
CA ARG A 565 6.31 14.12 15.18
C ARG A 565 4.95 13.70 15.73
N TYR A 566 3.99 13.50 14.83
CA TYR A 566 2.64 13.01 15.11
C TYR A 566 1.87 13.86 16.14
N VAL A 567 2.02 15.18 16.07
CA VAL A 567 1.37 16.13 16.99
C VAL A 567 0.16 16.83 16.37
N ASN A 568 0.05 16.81 15.04
CA ASN A 568 -1.02 17.48 14.31
C ASN A 568 -1.99 16.45 13.71
N PRO A 569 -3.28 16.79 13.60
CA PRO A 569 -4.24 15.99 12.84
C PRO A 569 -3.80 15.81 11.37
N PRO A 570 -3.72 14.57 10.86
CA PRO A 570 -3.41 14.33 9.45
C PRO A 570 -4.42 14.98 8.51
N THR A 571 -3.92 15.58 7.42
CA THR A 571 -4.76 16.17 6.37
C THR A 571 -4.11 16.06 4.99
N LEU A 572 -4.95 15.90 3.96
CA LEU A 572 -4.55 15.95 2.56
C LEU A 572 -4.70 17.35 1.94
N ALA A 573 -5.30 18.30 2.66
CA ALA A 573 -5.48 19.67 2.18
C ALA A 573 -4.14 20.29 1.75
N GLN A 574 -4.11 20.98 0.62
CA GLN A 574 -2.92 21.70 0.18
C GLN A 574 -2.70 22.99 1.00
N PRO A 575 -1.47 23.53 1.06
CA PRO A 575 -1.15 24.72 1.85
C PRO A 575 -2.10 25.91 1.65
N TRP A 576 -2.49 26.21 0.41
CA TRP A 576 -3.40 27.31 0.06
C TRP A 576 -4.88 27.05 0.40
N ASN A 577 -5.24 25.81 0.75
CA ASN A 577 -6.60 25.42 1.13
C ASN A 577 -6.76 25.29 2.67
N ARG A 578 -5.67 25.37 3.43
CA ARG A 578 -5.71 25.33 4.89
C ARG A 578 -5.97 26.74 5.40
N GLY A 579 -7.15 26.99 5.97
CA GLY A 579 -7.64 28.30 6.46
C GLY A 579 -6.87 28.94 7.63
N TRP A 580 -5.56 28.70 7.73
CA TRP A 580 -4.63 29.41 8.61
C TRP A 580 -4.11 30.70 7.96
N ILE A 581 -4.51 30.97 6.70
CA ILE A 581 -4.84 32.31 6.25
C ILE A 581 -6.24 32.58 6.81
N GLY A 582 -6.32 33.34 7.91
CA GLY A 582 -7.60 33.77 8.45
C GLY A 582 -8.45 34.49 7.38
N PRO A 583 -9.77 34.65 7.60
CA PRO A 583 -10.51 35.63 6.81
C PRO A 583 -9.78 36.98 6.92
N GLN A 584 -9.50 37.63 5.78
CA GLN A 584 -9.18 39.05 5.82
C GLN A 584 -10.43 39.77 6.34
N ASN A 585 -10.41 40.12 7.63
CA ASN A 585 -11.14 41.23 8.24
C ASN A 585 -10.48 41.59 9.56
#